data_AF-A0AAD5TM71-F1
#
_entry.id   AF-A0AAD5TM71-F1
#
_cell.length_a   1.000
_cell.length_b   1.000
_cell.length_c   1.000
_cell.angle_alpha   90.00
_cell.angle_beta   90.00
_cell.angle_gamma   90.00
#
_symmetry.space_group_name_H-M   'P 1'
#
loop_
_entity.id
_entity.type
_entity.pdbx_description
1 polymer ?
#
loop_
_entity_poly.entity_id
_entity_poly.type
_entity_poly.pdbx_seq_one_letter_code
_entity_poly.pdbx_strand_id
1 'polypeptide(L)'
;MSGKYIVIFKSDTPKDVIEQAAKDVEAKGGSIGHRYDTTMKGFSATVPDGLLTTFKEHKNLDYIEADGEVSAFAKSVGIGK
;
A
#
# COMPACT_ATOMS: atom_id res chain seq x y z
N MET A 1 1.64 -9.63 -12.15
CA MET A 1 0.62 -10.04 -11.15
C MET A 1 0.08 -8.76 -10.52
N SER A 2 -0.91 -8.85 -9.63
CA SER A 2 -1.45 -7.69 -8.91
C SER A 2 -1.61 -8.08 -7.45
N GLY A 3 -1.11 -7.25 -6.55
CA GLY A 3 -1.25 -7.43 -5.11
C GLY A 3 -2.20 -6.40 -4.52
N LYS A 4 -2.80 -6.73 -3.37
CA LYS A 4 -3.57 -5.77 -2.58
C LYS A 4 -2.65 -5.20 -1.51
N TYR A 5 -2.77 -3.90 -1.25
CA TYR A 5 -1.92 -3.16 -0.33
C TYR A 5 -2.71 -2.13 0.45
N ILE A 6 -2.30 -1.86 1.67
CA ILE A 6 -2.76 -0.72 2.47
C ILE A 6 -1.66 0.33 2.42
N VAL A 7 -2.01 1.52 1.94
CA VAL A 7 -1.11 2.67 1.78
C VAL A 7 -1.50 3.72 2.81
N ILE A 8 -0.64 3.95 3.80
CA ILE A 8 -0.86 4.90 4.87
C ILE A 8 0.10 6.07 4.74
N PHE A 9 -0.44 7.28 4.87
CA PHE A 9 0.27 8.55 4.79
C PHE A 9 0.43 9.16 6.18
N LYS A 10 1.44 10.01 6.32
CA LYS A 10 1.69 10.76 7.56
C LYS A 10 0.46 11.58 7.93
N SER A 11 0.21 11.75 9.23
CA SER A 11 -0.95 12.48 9.77
C SER A 11 -1.04 13.94 9.31
N ASP A 12 0.10 14.57 9.01
CA ASP A 12 0.17 15.95 8.46
C ASP A 12 -0.19 16.03 6.97
N THR A 13 -0.27 14.89 6.27
CA THR A 13 -0.50 14.88 4.82
C THR A 13 -1.87 15.50 4.47
N PRO A 14 -1.91 16.49 3.54
CA PRO A 14 -3.16 17.06 3.05
C PRO A 14 -4.01 16.03 2.32
N LYS A 15 -5.35 16.15 2.42
CA LYS A 15 -6.28 15.24 1.74
C LYS A 15 -6.08 15.23 0.23
N ASP A 16 -5.86 16.39 -0.40
CA ASP A 16 -5.59 16.48 -1.84
C ASP A 16 -4.40 15.63 -2.29
N VAL A 17 -3.36 15.49 -1.47
CA VAL A 17 -2.19 14.65 -1.81
C VAL A 17 -2.56 13.18 -1.82
N ILE A 18 -3.41 12.75 -0.88
CA ILE A 18 -3.91 11.37 -0.79
C ILE A 18 -4.84 11.08 -1.97
N GLU A 19 -5.71 12.02 -2.30
CA GLU A 19 -6.60 11.93 -3.46
C GLU A 19 -5.83 11.86 -4.78
N GLN A 20 -4.77 12.66 -4.91
CA GLN A 20 -3.90 12.62 -6.07
C GLN A 20 -3.20 11.28 -6.19
N ALA A 21 -2.62 10.78 -5.09
CA ALA A 21 -1.98 9.46 -5.07
C ALA A 21 -2.95 8.34 -5.44
N ALA A 22 -4.21 8.43 -5.02
CA ALA A 22 -5.24 7.46 -5.38
C ALA A 22 -5.59 7.52 -6.88
N LYS A 23 -5.71 8.72 -7.46
CA LYS A 23 -5.91 8.88 -8.91
C LYS A 23 -4.72 8.32 -9.70
N ASP A 24 -3.49 8.51 -9.20
CA ASP A 24 -2.29 7.96 -9.81
C ASP A 24 -2.28 6.43 -9.80
N VAL A 25 -2.81 5.78 -8.75
CA VAL A 25 -3.03 4.32 -8.73
C VAL A 25 -3.96 3.92 -9.87
N GLU A 26 -5.13 4.56 -9.97
CA GLU A 26 -6.16 4.21 -10.95
C GLU A 26 -5.68 4.46 -12.38
N ALA A 27 -5.02 5.59 -12.63
CA ALA A 27 -4.45 5.94 -13.93
C ALA A 27 -3.39 4.93 -14.41
N LYS A 28 -2.71 4.26 -13.47
CA LYS A 28 -1.70 3.25 -13.73
C LYS A 28 -2.25 1.81 -13.76
N GLY A 29 -3.57 1.67 -13.79
CA GLY A 29 -4.25 0.38 -13.90
C GLY A 29 -4.40 -0.37 -12.58
N GLY A 30 -4.23 0.32 -11.44
CA GLY A 30 -4.65 -0.17 -10.14
C GLY A 30 -6.11 0.17 -9.85
N SER A 31 -6.59 -0.22 -8.67
CA SER A 31 -7.94 0.09 -8.21
C SER A 31 -7.94 0.41 -6.72
N ILE A 32 -8.69 1.43 -6.34
CA ILE A 32 -8.82 1.81 -4.93
C ILE A 32 -9.89 0.96 -4.26
N GLY A 33 -9.57 0.47 -3.07
CA GLY A 33 -10.48 -0.22 -2.18
C GLY A 33 -11.01 0.72 -1.11
N HIS A 34 -10.71 0.43 0.14
CA HIS A 34 -11.22 1.15 1.30
C HIS A 34 -10.46 2.46 1.54
N ARG A 35 -11.17 3.52 1.94
CA ARG A 35 -10.56 4.81 2.30
C ARG A 35 -10.49 4.96 3.81
N TYR A 36 -9.37 5.50 4.30
CA TYR A 36 -9.16 5.83 5.69
C TYR A 36 -9.03 7.36 5.81
N ASP A 37 -10.02 8.00 6.43
CA ASP A 37 -10.14 9.46 6.51
C ASP A 37 -10.08 10.02 7.94
N THR A 38 -9.97 9.15 8.94
CA THR A 38 -10.10 9.49 10.36
C THR A 38 -8.74 9.48 11.08
N THR A 39 -8.51 8.49 11.93
CA THR A 39 -7.26 8.31 12.70
C THR A 39 -6.08 7.90 11.83
N MET A 40 -6.37 7.15 10.77
CA MET A 40 -5.42 6.81 9.72
C MET A 40 -5.82 7.54 8.44
N LYS A 41 -4.81 8.13 7.77
CA LYS A 41 -4.97 8.81 6.49
C LYS A 41 -4.39 7.93 5.39
N GLY A 42 -5.25 7.39 4.52
CA GLY A 42 -4.77 6.52 3.45
C GLY A 42 -5.87 5.75 2.74
N PHE A 43 -5.48 4.70 2.04
CA PHE A 43 -6.40 3.83 1.33
C PHE A 43 -5.84 2.42 1.12
N SER A 44 -6.70 1.43 0.97
CA SER A 44 -6.31 0.16 0.38
C SER A 44 -6.41 0.25 -1.14
N ALA A 45 -5.51 -0.44 -1.83
CA ALA A 45 -5.45 -0.45 -3.28
C ALA A 45 -4.99 -1.81 -3.80
N THR A 46 -5.56 -2.23 -4.92
CA THR A 46 -4.97 -3.28 -5.75
C THR A 46 -4.02 -2.60 -6.73
N VAL A 47 -2.73 -2.92 -6.64
CA VAL A 47 -1.70 -2.37 -7.53
C VAL A 47 -1.01 -3.48 -8.33
N PRO A 48 -0.66 -3.21 -9.60
CA PRO A 48 0.25 -4.07 -10.34
C PRO A 48 1.64 -4.07 -9.67
N ASP A 49 2.39 -5.18 -9.73
CA ASP A 49 3.68 -5.32 -9.04
C ASP A 49 4.69 -4.20 -9.37
N GLY A 50 4.64 -3.67 -10.60
CA GLY A 50 5.50 -2.59 -11.07
C GLY A 50 5.23 -1.21 -10.46
N LEU A 51 4.12 -1.04 -9.74
CA LEU A 51 3.72 0.24 -9.14
C LEU A 51 4.19 0.44 -7.70
N LEU A 52 4.61 -0.65 -7.03
CA LEU A 52 4.96 -0.62 -5.62
C LEU A 52 6.18 0.24 -5.30
N THR A 53 7.14 0.28 -6.22
CA THR A 53 8.34 1.10 -6.09
C THR A 53 7.99 2.59 -6.04
N THR A 54 6.97 3.03 -6.80
CA THR A 54 6.52 4.43 -6.80
C THR A 54 5.99 4.87 -5.43
N PHE A 55 5.30 4.00 -4.69
CA PHE A 55 4.82 4.36 -3.35
C PHE A 55 5.94 4.48 -2.34
N LYS A 56 6.95 3.58 -2.40
CA LYS A 56 8.07 3.61 -1.45
C LYS A 56 8.88 4.91 -1.52
N GLU A 57 8.85 5.61 -2.64
CA GLU A 57 9.55 6.88 -2.85
C GLU A 57 8.70 8.11 -2.49
N HIS A 58 7.42 7.94 -2.14
CA HIS A 58 6.53 9.05 -1.80
C HIS A 58 6.91 9.67 -0.46
N LYS A 59 7.31 10.95 -0.46
CA LYS A 59 7.78 11.67 0.75
C LYS A 59 6.78 11.70 1.91
N ASN A 60 5.49 11.65 1.58
CA ASN A 60 4.37 11.69 2.51
C ASN A 60 3.89 10.31 2.96
N LEU A 61 4.45 9.23 2.39
CA LEU A 61 4.15 7.88 2.84
C LEU A 61 4.67 7.70 4.26
N ASP A 62 3.84 7.09 5.10
CA ASP A 62 4.24 6.60 6.41
C ASP A 62 4.68 5.13 6.27
N TYR A 63 3.79 4.28 5.79
CA TYR A 63 4.11 2.89 5.45
C TYR A 63 3.17 2.31 4.40
N ILE A 64 3.62 1.23 3.77
CA ILE A 64 2.85 0.40 2.85
C ILE A 64 2.96 -1.06 3.30
N GLU A 65 1.82 -1.73 3.42
CA GLU A 65 1.74 -3.15 3.79
C GLU A 65 0.88 -3.92 2.80
N ALA A 66 1.11 -5.23 2.65
CA ALA A 66 0.26 -6.07 1.83
C ALA A 66 -1.10 -6.29 2.53
N ASP A 67 -2.19 -6.04 1.82
CA ASP A 67 -3.56 -6.24 2.28
C ASP A 67 -3.92 -7.72 2.15
N GLY A 68 -3.73 -8.46 3.24
CA GLY A 68 -3.98 -9.89 3.32
C GLY A 68 -3.69 -10.42 4.72
N GLU A 69 -4.16 -11.63 5.02
CA GLU A 69 -3.79 -12.31 6.27
C GLU A 69 -2.26 -12.41 6.37
N VAL A 70 -1.70 -11.87 7.46
CA VAL A 70 -0.32 -12.15 7.86
C VAL A 70 -0.19 -13.65 8.08
N SER A 71 0.22 -14.34 7.02
CA SER A 71 0.64 -15.73 7.11
C SER A 71 2.04 -15.69 7.71
N ALA A 72 2.15 -15.81 9.04
CA ALA A 72 3.41 -16.01 9.74
C ALA A 72 3.97 -17.40 9.40
N PHE A 73 4.33 -17.63 8.13
CA PHE A 73 5.24 -18.71 7.81
C PHE A 73 6.63 -18.22 8.20
N ALA A 74 7.00 -18.53 9.44
CA ALA A 74 8.40 -18.74 9.76
C ALA A 74 8.91 -19.76 8.75
N LYS A 75 9.59 -19.28 7.70
CA LYS A 75 10.43 -20.13 6.88
C LYS A 75 11.57 -20.55 7.80
N SER A 76 11.36 -21.62 8.55
CA SER A 76 12.44 -22.36 9.18
C SER A 76 13.36 -22.78 8.04
N VAL A 77 14.46 -22.04 7.94
CA VAL A 77 15.66 -22.40 7.21
C VAL A 77 15.98 -23.86 7.58
N GLY A 78 16.22 -24.67 6.54
CA GLY A 78 16.29 -26.11 6.68
C GLY A 78 17.29 -26.61 7.71
N ILE A 79 17.01 -27.79 8.24
CA ILE A 79 18.06 -28.71 8.67
C ILE A 79 17.81 -30.02 7.94
N GLY A 80 18.65 -30.29 6.95
CA GLY A 80 18.69 -31.58 6.30
C GLY A 80 19.24 -32.65 7.25
N LYS A 81 18.73 -33.86 7.10
CA LYS A 81 19.52 -35.09 6.97
C LYS A 81 18.63 -36.21 6.45
#